data_AF-A0A317JY41-F1
#
_entry.id   AF-A0A317JY41-F1
#
_cell.length_a   1.000
_cell.length_b   1.000
_cell.length_c   1.000
_cell.angle_alpha   90.00
_cell.angle_beta   90.00
_cell.angle_gamma   90.00
#
_symmetry.space_group_name_H-M   'P 1'
#
loop_
_entity.id
_entity.type
_entity.pdbx_description
1 polymer ?
#
loop_
_entity_poly.entity_id
_entity_poly.type
_entity_poly.pdbx_seq_one_letter_code
_entity_poly.pdbx_strand_id
1 'polypeptide(L)'
;MSTLAYEIVDVFTDRPFAGNPLAVVFGAEKLATEQMQALALEFNLSETVFVLSPTQVGATYRARIFTPAEELPFAGHPSVGAAVTASRRGMFGVGRVTQECGAGVLPIEVTETGAVLTGGTPTLGPELDPEPLLEMAGLTAADHAGPAPRVAGCGLEFPYLPVRPDAVARARVNAAAAEQYGVEHVSVFSWDAATQTAHARVFVPGLGVPEDPATGSAALGLGVWLVASGLLPGEGRSEYAVRQGVEIKRPSSLACTVTAAGGVAVGATVAGHVMPVARGEIAVPPFVG
;
A
#
# COMPACT_ATOMS: atom_id res chain seq x y z
N MET A 1 18.40 -29.48 4.44
CA MET A 1 18.28 -28.01 4.56
C MET A 1 16.93 -27.72 5.19
N SER A 2 16.85 -26.82 6.17
CA SER A 2 15.55 -26.36 6.69
C SER A 2 14.86 -25.48 5.67
N THR A 3 13.54 -25.58 5.58
CA THR A 3 12.71 -24.80 4.66
C THR A 3 11.59 -24.08 5.40
N LEU A 4 11.03 -23.05 4.78
CA LEU A 4 9.84 -22.32 5.24
C LEU A 4 8.74 -22.44 4.20
N ALA A 5 7.50 -22.57 4.65
CA ALA A 5 6.35 -22.51 3.75
C ALA A 5 6.08 -21.06 3.34
N TYR A 6 5.81 -20.84 2.06
CA TYR A 6 5.37 -19.55 1.54
C TYR A 6 4.17 -19.69 0.61
N GLU A 7 3.43 -18.59 0.44
CA GLU A 7 2.47 -18.41 -0.66
C GLU A 7 2.76 -17.09 -1.37
N ILE A 8 2.72 -17.10 -2.70
CA ILE A 8 2.63 -15.89 -3.50
C ILE A 8 1.16 -15.61 -3.74
N VAL A 9 0.73 -14.40 -3.40
CA VAL A 9 -0.63 -13.92 -3.63
C VAL A 9 -0.60 -12.59 -4.37
N ASP A 10 -1.63 -12.34 -5.15
CA ASP A 10 -1.87 -11.05 -5.77
C ASP A 10 -2.96 -10.30 -4.99
N VAL A 11 -2.65 -9.10 -4.49
CA VAL A 11 -3.54 -8.30 -3.64
C VAL A 11 -4.20 -7.18 -4.46
N PHE A 12 -5.41 -6.78 -4.09
CA PHE A 12 -6.23 -5.78 -4.80
C PHE A 12 -6.64 -6.21 -6.22
N THR A 13 -6.87 -7.51 -6.39
CA THR A 13 -7.33 -8.12 -7.65
C THR A 13 -8.20 -9.34 -7.39
N ASP A 14 -9.09 -9.65 -8.34
CA ASP A 14 -9.95 -10.83 -8.38
C ASP A 14 -9.38 -11.95 -9.26
N ARG A 15 -8.23 -11.74 -9.89
CA ARG A 15 -7.59 -12.71 -10.79
C ARG A 15 -6.07 -12.76 -10.64
N PRO A 16 -5.44 -13.91 -10.95
CA PRO A 16 -3.98 -14.03 -10.97
C PRO A 16 -3.33 -13.11 -12.01
N PHE A 17 -2.08 -12.76 -11.76
CA PHE A 17 -1.19 -11.93 -12.59
C PHE A 17 -1.64 -10.47 -12.74
N ALA A 18 -2.51 -9.99 -11.85
CA ALA A 18 -2.94 -8.61 -11.70
C ALA A 18 -2.73 -8.19 -10.24
N GLY A 19 -3.11 -6.98 -9.82
CA GLY A 19 -2.89 -6.59 -8.42
C GLY A 19 -1.41 -6.39 -8.04
N ASN A 20 -1.14 -6.30 -6.74
CA ASN A 20 0.21 -6.20 -6.18
C ASN A 20 0.68 -7.58 -5.67
N PRO A 21 1.74 -8.18 -6.23
CA PRO A 21 2.22 -9.49 -5.79
C PRO A 21 2.93 -9.39 -4.44
N LEU A 22 2.63 -10.34 -3.56
CA LEU A 22 3.14 -10.42 -2.19
C LEU A 22 3.59 -11.84 -1.88
N ALA A 23 4.79 -11.97 -1.33
CA ALA A 23 5.22 -13.21 -0.69
C ALA A 23 4.79 -13.23 0.78
N VAL A 24 4.02 -14.24 1.18
CA VAL A 24 3.58 -14.46 2.57
C VAL A 24 4.30 -15.69 3.12
N VAL A 25 5.19 -15.48 4.09
CA VAL A 25 6.08 -16.49 4.66
C VAL A 25 5.63 -16.87 6.07
N PHE A 26 5.68 -18.16 6.39
CA PHE A 26 5.26 -18.73 7.66
C PHE A 26 6.39 -19.53 8.32
N GLY A 27 6.32 -19.70 9.66
CA GLY A 27 7.30 -20.50 10.42
C GLY A 27 8.65 -19.82 10.65
N ALA A 28 8.68 -18.48 10.54
CA ALA A 28 9.89 -17.68 10.60
C ALA A 28 10.20 -17.14 12.01
N GLU A 29 9.60 -17.68 13.07
CA GLU A 29 9.71 -17.16 14.45
C GLU A 29 11.14 -17.13 14.98
N LYS A 30 12.02 -17.99 14.45
CA LYS A 30 13.42 -18.12 14.87
C LYS A 30 14.40 -17.39 13.95
N LEU A 31 13.93 -16.76 12.88
CA LEU A 31 14.83 -16.06 11.96
C LEU A 31 15.26 -14.71 12.52
N ALA A 32 16.54 -14.39 12.31
CA ALA A 32 17.04 -13.04 12.50
C ALA A 32 16.51 -12.09 11.42
N THR A 33 16.57 -10.78 11.68
CA THR A 33 16.13 -9.73 10.74
C THR A 33 16.85 -9.83 9.40
N GLU A 34 18.16 -10.09 9.43
CA GLU A 34 19.00 -10.16 8.24
C GLU A 34 18.63 -11.36 7.36
N GLN A 35 18.19 -12.46 7.97
CA GLN A 35 17.67 -13.63 7.24
C GLN A 35 16.31 -13.32 6.58
N MET A 36 15.43 -12.61 7.29
CA MET A 36 14.15 -12.15 6.72
C MET A 36 14.37 -11.19 5.55
N GLN A 37 15.31 -10.24 5.70
CA GLN A 37 15.71 -9.32 4.63
C GLN A 37 16.29 -10.05 3.42
N ALA A 38 17.16 -11.04 3.64
CA ALA A 38 17.72 -11.86 2.56
C ALA A 38 16.64 -12.62 1.78
N LEU A 39 15.63 -13.16 2.49
CA LEU A 39 14.47 -13.79 1.85
C LEU A 39 13.63 -12.79 1.06
N ALA A 40 13.40 -11.58 1.58
CA ALA A 40 12.66 -10.54 0.87
C ALA A 40 13.37 -10.13 -0.43
N LEU A 41 14.69 -10.01 -0.38
CA LEU A 41 15.53 -9.77 -1.56
C LEU A 41 15.49 -10.94 -2.56
N GLU A 42 15.50 -12.19 -2.10
CA GLU A 42 15.39 -13.38 -2.96
C GLU A 42 14.05 -13.44 -3.69
N PHE A 43 12.94 -13.11 -3.02
CA PHE A 43 11.62 -13.01 -3.66
C PHE A 43 11.55 -11.87 -4.67
N ASN A 44 12.24 -10.75 -4.38
CA ASN A 44 12.33 -9.57 -5.24
C ASN A 44 10.95 -9.05 -5.72
N LEU A 45 9.95 -9.16 -4.86
CA LEU A 45 8.64 -8.52 -5.01
C LEU A 45 8.64 -7.16 -4.29
N SER A 46 7.60 -6.33 -4.48
CA SER A 46 7.50 -5.04 -3.76
C SER A 46 7.68 -5.24 -2.25
N GLU A 47 7.02 -6.26 -1.69
CA GLU A 47 7.19 -6.65 -0.30
C GLU A 47 7.11 -8.15 -0.09
N THR A 48 7.74 -8.60 1.00
CA THR A 48 7.57 -9.90 1.63
C THR A 48 7.07 -9.70 3.06
N VAL A 49 6.04 -10.44 3.46
CA VAL A 49 5.49 -10.41 4.81
C VAL A 49 5.71 -11.74 5.52
N PHE A 50 6.20 -11.66 6.74
CA PHE A 50 6.36 -12.79 7.64
C PHE A 50 5.22 -12.79 8.66
N VAL A 51 4.40 -13.83 8.63
CA VAL A 51 3.31 -14.03 9.59
C VAL A 51 3.84 -14.83 10.76
N LEU A 52 3.77 -14.22 11.94
CA LEU A 52 4.37 -14.69 13.18
C LEU A 52 3.31 -14.78 14.28
N SER A 53 3.65 -15.53 15.34
CA SER A 53 2.90 -15.48 16.58
C SER A 53 2.92 -14.05 17.17
N PRO A 54 1.78 -13.53 17.66
CA PRO A 54 1.71 -12.20 18.26
C PRO A 54 2.55 -12.13 19.54
N THR A 55 3.10 -10.96 19.85
CA THR A 55 3.79 -10.67 21.11
C THR A 55 2.99 -9.72 22.01
N GLN A 56 2.04 -8.98 21.44
CA GLN A 56 1.13 -8.10 22.17
C GLN A 56 -0.18 -8.80 22.56
N VAL A 57 -0.64 -8.56 23.78
CA VAL A 57 -1.93 -9.07 24.26
C VAL A 57 -3.06 -8.48 23.42
N GLY A 58 -3.94 -9.34 22.90
CA GLY A 58 -5.08 -8.94 22.08
C GLY A 58 -4.77 -8.81 20.59
N ALA A 59 -3.52 -9.00 20.16
CA ALA A 59 -3.19 -9.19 18.75
C ALA A 59 -3.52 -10.62 18.30
N THR A 60 -4.05 -10.77 17.08
CA THR A 60 -4.39 -12.07 16.48
C THR A 60 -3.16 -12.72 15.86
N TYR A 61 -2.33 -11.92 15.19
CA TYR A 61 -1.05 -12.33 14.62
C TYR A 61 -0.10 -11.13 14.56
N ARG A 62 1.19 -11.41 14.36
CA ARG A 62 2.19 -10.38 14.10
C ARG A 62 2.66 -10.46 12.65
N ALA A 63 2.82 -9.31 12.01
CA ALA A 63 3.39 -9.17 10.69
C ALA A 63 4.71 -8.38 10.77
N ARG A 64 5.76 -8.90 10.15
CA ARG A 64 6.95 -8.12 9.79
C ARG A 64 7.00 -8.01 8.27
N ILE A 65 7.22 -6.81 7.76
CA ILE A 65 7.05 -6.49 6.34
C ILE A 65 8.37 -5.92 5.83
N PHE A 66 8.87 -6.46 4.73
CA PHE A 66 10.16 -6.10 4.17
C PHE A 66 10.00 -5.78 2.69
N THR A 67 10.57 -4.66 2.24
CA THR A 67 10.93 -4.48 0.84
C THR A 67 12.20 -5.30 0.53
N PRO A 68 12.67 -5.36 -0.72
CA PRO A 68 13.98 -5.92 -1.02
C PRO A 68 15.14 -5.21 -0.30
N ALA A 69 14.94 -3.96 0.15
CA ALA A 69 15.99 -3.12 0.73
C ALA A 69 15.92 -3.00 2.26
N GLU A 70 14.73 -2.96 2.85
CA GLU A 70 14.55 -2.65 4.28
C GLU A 70 13.25 -3.19 4.89
N GLU A 71 13.17 -3.19 6.23
CA GLU A 71 11.93 -3.46 6.97
C GLU A 71 11.04 -2.22 7.06
N LEU A 72 9.77 -2.37 6.70
CA LEU A 72 8.75 -1.34 6.85
C LEU A 72 7.98 -1.52 8.17
N PRO A 73 7.65 -0.42 8.88
CA PRO A 73 6.83 -0.51 10.09
C PRO A 73 5.39 -0.95 9.77
N PHE A 74 4.91 -0.66 8.56
CA PHE A 74 3.57 -0.97 8.08
C PHE A 74 3.50 -0.83 6.56
N ALA A 75 2.64 -1.63 5.92
CA ALA A 75 2.25 -1.42 4.52
C ALA A 75 0.82 -1.96 4.28
N GLY A 76 0.08 -1.30 3.38
CA GLY A 76 -1.33 -1.58 3.14
C GLY A 76 -1.59 -2.94 2.49
N HIS A 77 -1.03 -3.16 1.29
CA HIS A 77 -1.24 -4.42 0.55
C HIS A 77 -0.68 -5.65 1.30
N PRO A 78 0.49 -5.57 1.98
CA PRO A 78 1.00 -6.71 2.75
C PRO A 78 0.10 -7.08 3.92
N SER A 79 -0.53 -6.10 4.57
CA SER A 79 -1.48 -6.35 5.67
C SER A 79 -2.75 -7.07 5.18
N VAL A 80 -3.33 -6.61 4.06
CA VAL A 80 -4.51 -7.27 3.44
C VAL A 80 -4.14 -8.69 2.97
N GLY A 81 -3.03 -8.85 2.27
CA GLY A 81 -2.57 -10.14 1.76
C GLY A 81 -2.23 -11.15 2.87
N ALA A 82 -1.56 -10.70 3.93
CA ALA A 82 -1.24 -11.52 5.10
C ALA A 82 -2.51 -12.01 5.80
N ALA A 83 -3.45 -11.11 6.09
CA ALA A 83 -4.66 -11.44 6.85
C ALA A 83 -5.51 -12.49 6.13
N VAL A 84 -5.76 -12.30 4.83
CA VAL A 84 -6.57 -13.25 4.04
C VAL A 84 -5.85 -14.58 3.88
N THR A 85 -4.53 -14.56 3.63
CA THR A 85 -3.74 -15.80 3.46
C THR A 85 -3.66 -16.60 4.76
N ALA A 86 -3.40 -15.93 5.89
CA ALA A 86 -3.38 -16.58 7.21
C ALA A 86 -4.75 -17.16 7.58
N SER A 87 -5.84 -16.44 7.28
CA SER A 87 -7.20 -16.97 7.49
C SER A 87 -7.49 -18.17 6.60
N ARG A 88 -7.18 -18.11 5.30
CA ARG A 88 -7.33 -19.24 4.35
C ARG A 88 -6.54 -20.48 4.79
N ARG A 89 -5.38 -20.30 5.42
CA ARG A 89 -4.56 -21.40 5.99
C ARG A 89 -5.08 -21.93 7.33
N GLY A 90 -6.16 -21.39 7.86
CA GLY A 90 -6.80 -21.85 9.10
C GLY A 90 -6.11 -21.37 10.38
N MET A 91 -5.27 -20.33 10.31
CA MET A 91 -4.68 -19.74 11.52
C MET A 91 -5.73 -19.03 12.38
N PHE A 92 -6.74 -18.44 11.72
CA PHE A 92 -7.93 -17.84 12.33
C PHE A 92 -9.08 -17.78 11.31
N GLY A 93 -10.31 -17.61 11.79
CA GLY A 93 -11.49 -17.50 10.92
C GLY A 93 -11.66 -16.11 10.31
N VAL A 94 -12.65 -15.98 9.42
CA VAL A 94 -13.12 -14.69 8.91
C VAL A 94 -13.71 -13.83 10.05
N GLY A 95 -13.76 -12.53 9.84
CA GLY A 95 -14.25 -11.54 10.80
C GLY A 95 -13.18 -10.56 11.24
N ARG A 96 -13.40 -9.93 12.41
CA ARG A 96 -12.50 -8.91 12.94
C ARG A 96 -11.26 -9.56 13.56
N VAL A 97 -10.10 -9.17 13.07
CA VAL A 97 -8.79 -9.57 13.58
C VAL A 97 -7.93 -8.34 13.84
N THR A 98 -6.83 -8.55 14.55
CA THR A 98 -5.88 -7.52 14.95
C THR A 98 -4.49 -7.93 14.50
N GLN A 99 -3.86 -7.10 13.66
CA GLN A 99 -2.48 -7.30 13.21
C GLN A 99 -1.54 -6.46 14.08
N GLU A 100 -0.59 -7.10 14.74
CA GLU A 100 0.56 -6.44 15.33
C GLU A 100 1.65 -6.22 14.26
N CYS A 101 2.16 -5.00 14.13
CA CYS A 101 3.27 -4.66 13.24
C CYS A 101 4.11 -3.51 13.85
N GLY A 102 5.14 -3.04 13.14
CA GLY A 102 5.99 -1.94 13.60
C GLY A 102 5.25 -0.63 13.87
N ALA A 103 4.10 -0.42 13.23
CA ALA A 103 3.22 0.74 13.47
C ALA A 103 2.22 0.55 14.63
N GLY A 104 2.23 -0.60 15.32
CA GLY A 104 1.31 -0.93 16.41
C GLY A 104 0.30 -2.02 16.05
N VAL A 105 -0.86 -2.01 16.74
CA VAL A 105 -1.93 -3.00 16.54
C VAL A 105 -3.05 -2.41 15.70
N LEU A 106 -3.26 -2.95 14.52
CA LEU A 106 -4.19 -2.43 13.52
C LEU A 106 -5.38 -3.39 13.34
N PRO A 107 -6.62 -2.88 13.33
CA PRO A 107 -7.80 -3.70 13.08
C PRO A 107 -7.93 -4.02 11.59
N ILE A 108 -8.25 -5.27 11.29
CA ILE A 108 -8.53 -5.76 9.94
C ILE A 108 -9.84 -6.56 9.99
N GLU A 109 -10.71 -6.33 9.02
CA GLU A 109 -11.91 -7.15 8.83
C GLU A 109 -11.69 -8.10 7.65
N VAL A 110 -11.57 -9.39 7.94
CA VAL A 110 -11.26 -10.43 6.96
C VAL A 110 -12.54 -11.08 6.46
N THR A 111 -12.64 -11.22 5.14
CA THR A 111 -13.68 -11.98 4.44
C THR A 111 -13.05 -13.22 3.79
N GLU A 112 -13.85 -14.08 3.17
CA GLU A 112 -13.33 -15.30 2.51
C GLU A 112 -12.30 -15.02 1.41
N THR A 113 -12.42 -13.89 0.71
CA THR A 113 -11.62 -13.59 -0.49
C THR A 113 -10.89 -12.25 -0.43
N GLY A 114 -10.98 -11.52 0.67
CA GLY A 114 -10.45 -10.16 0.78
C GLY A 114 -10.46 -9.65 2.21
N ALA A 115 -9.95 -8.45 2.43
CA ALA A 115 -10.01 -7.80 3.73
C ALA A 115 -10.20 -6.29 3.62
N VAL A 116 -10.73 -5.70 4.68
CA VAL A 116 -10.81 -4.26 4.91
C VAL A 116 -9.77 -3.89 5.97
N LEU A 117 -8.84 -3.03 5.59
CA LEU A 117 -7.83 -2.44 6.48
C LEU A 117 -8.27 -1.03 6.86
N THR A 118 -8.31 -0.76 8.16
CA THR A 118 -8.49 0.61 8.67
C THR A 118 -7.14 1.27 8.84
N GLY A 119 -6.98 2.46 8.29
CA GLY A 119 -5.76 3.25 8.45
C GLY A 119 -5.55 3.74 9.89
N GLY A 120 -4.39 4.35 10.14
CA GLY A 120 -4.07 5.01 11.40
C GLY A 120 -4.82 6.34 11.57
N THR A 121 -4.30 7.22 12.42
CA THR A 121 -4.81 8.59 12.53
C THR A 121 -4.56 9.36 11.22
N PRO A 122 -5.57 10.01 10.62
CA PRO A 122 -5.37 10.87 9.47
C PRO A 122 -4.38 12.01 9.74
N THR A 123 -3.50 12.27 8.78
CA THR A 123 -2.57 13.39 8.79
C THR A 123 -2.70 14.20 7.51
N LEU A 124 -2.43 15.50 7.61
CA LEU A 124 -2.55 16.43 6.49
C LEU A 124 -1.45 17.49 6.62
N GLY A 125 -0.53 17.49 5.68
CA GLY A 125 0.56 18.45 5.59
C GLY A 125 0.16 19.75 4.88
N PRO A 126 1.09 20.70 4.75
CA PRO A 126 0.87 21.93 4.02
C PRO A 126 0.70 21.68 2.51
N GLU A 127 0.28 22.73 1.80
CA GLU A 127 0.38 22.77 0.33
C GLU A 127 1.84 22.73 -0.11
N LEU A 128 2.08 22.03 -1.20
CA LEU A 128 3.39 21.85 -1.82
C LEU A 128 3.41 22.59 -3.16
N ASP A 129 4.60 22.99 -3.57
CA ASP A 129 4.84 23.41 -4.94
C ASP A 129 4.68 22.20 -5.89
N PRO A 130 3.84 22.28 -6.93
CA PRO A 130 3.70 21.20 -7.90
C PRO A 130 4.97 20.96 -8.73
N GLU A 131 5.83 21.95 -8.96
CA GLU A 131 6.95 21.83 -9.91
C GLU A 131 7.90 20.66 -9.59
N PRO A 132 8.44 20.51 -8.36
CA PRO A 132 9.29 19.34 -8.02
C PRO A 132 8.61 17.99 -8.24
N LEU A 133 7.32 17.89 -7.92
CA LEU A 133 6.55 16.65 -8.05
C LEU A 133 6.25 16.32 -9.52
N LEU A 134 5.94 17.33 -10.33
CA LEU A 134 5.74 17.19 -11.77
C LEU A 134 7.04 16.75 -12.46
N GLU A 135 8.17 17.40 -12.15
CA GLU A 135 9.46 17.05 -12.75
C GLU A 135 9.89 15.63 -12.39
N MET A 136 9.71 15.23 -11.12
CA MET A 136 9.96 13.85 -10.67
C MET A 136 9.08 12.85 -11.42
N ALA A 137 7.83 13.20 -11.72
CA ALA A 137 6.90 12.38 -12.49
C ALA A 137 7.11 12.50 -14.02
N GLY A 138 8.12 13.23 -14.51
CA GLY A 138 8.39 13.43 -15.93
C GLY A 138 7.28 14.23 -16.64
N LEU A 139 6.61 15.12 -15.90
CA LEU A 139 5.50 15.95 -16.32
C LEU A 139 5.87 17.44 -16.28
N THR A 140 5.00 18.27 -16.83
CA THR A 140 5.16 19.74 -16.92
C THR A 140 4.03 20.47 -16.21
N ALA A 141 4.16 21.78 -15.99
CA ALA A 141 3.10 22.60 -15.38
C ALA A 141 1.75 22.52 -16.11
N ALA A 142 1.74 22.22 -17.42
CA ALA A 142 0.52 22.06 -18.21
C ALA A 142 -0.27 20.78 -17.86
N ASP A 143 0.37 19.83 -17.17
CA ASP A 143 -0.20 18.54 -16.79
C ASP A 143 -0.93 18.57 -15.44
N HIS A 144 -0.62 19.54 -14.56
CA HIS A 144 -1.31 19.73 -13.29
C HIS A 144 -2.78 20.07 -13.51
N ALA A 145 -3.66 19.45 -12.73
CA ALA A 145 -5.09 19.71 -12.81
C ALA A 145 -5.76 19.52 -11.44
N GLY A 146 -6.33 20.59 -10.90
CA GLY A 146 -7.08 20.56 -9.65
C GLY A 146 -6.41 21.34 -8.52
N PRO A 147 -6.76 21.04 -7.27
CA PRO A 147 -6.18 21.67 -6.08
C PRO A 147 -4.65 21.55 -5.99
N ALA A 148 -4.04 22.39 -5.15
CA ALA A 148 -2.60 22.33 -4.90
C ALA A 148 -2.20 20.93 -4.35
N PRO A 149 -1.03 20.40 -4.73
CA PRO A 149 -0.53 19.18 -4.13
C PRO A 149 -0.34 19.33 -2.62
N ARG A 150 -0.56 18.26 -1.87
CA ARG A 150 -0.34 18.23 -0.42
C ARG A 150 0.17 16.88 0.01
N VAL A 151 0.89 16.84 1.12
CA VAL A 151 1.11 15.59 1.86
C VAL A 151 -0.17 15.23 2.61
N ALA A 152 -0.60 13.98 2.52
CA ALA A 152 -1.63 13.43 3.40
C ALA A 152 -1.32 11.97 3.75
N GLY A 153 -1.89 11.50 4.85
CA GLY A 153 -1.65 10.14 5.32
C GLY A 153 -2.77 9.63 6.21
N CYS A 154 -2.78 8.33 6.41
CA CYS A 154 -3.64 7.63 7.35
C CYS A 154 -2.90 6.33 7.77
N GLY A 155 -1.67 6.51 8.27
CA GLY A 155 -0.66 5.46 8.43
C GLY A 155 0.69 5.93 7.88
N LEU A 156 0.89 5.82 6.57
CA LEU A 156 2.03 6.41 5.85
C LEU A 156 1.59 7.67 5.10
N GLU A 157 2.51 8.60 4.94
CA GLU A 157 2.28 9.88 4.26
C GLU A 157 2.78 9.85 2.82
N PHE A 158 2.00 10.41 1.91
CA PHE A 158 2.34 10.55 0.50
C PHE A 158 2.07 11.98 0.02
N PRO A 159 2.94 12.56 -0.82
CA PRO A 159 2.58 13.71 -1.65
C PRO A 159 1.56 13.30 -2.71
N TYR A 160 0.42 13.99 -2.79
CA TYR A 160 -0.60 13.77 -3.81
C TYR A 160 -0.53 14.85 -4.88
N LEU A 161 -0.26 14.44 -6.12
CA LEU A 161 -0.15 15.30 -7.28
C LEU A 161 -1.34 15.06 -8.23
N PRO A 162 -2.36 15.93 -8.22
CA PRO A 162 -3.49 15.80 -9.13
C PRO A 162 -3.10 16.31 -10.53
N VAL A 163 -3.33 15.49 -11.54
CA VAL A 163 -2.97 15.76 -12.94
C VAL A 163 -4.12 15.44 -13.88
N ARG A 164 -4.00 15.88 -15.12
CA ARG A 164 -4.94 15.54 -16.18
C ARG A 164 -5.01 14.02 -16.41
N PRO A 165 -6.16 13.46 -16.80
CA PRO A 165 -6.28 12.02 -17.08
C PRO A 165 -5.26 11.49 -18.08
N ASP A 166 -4.96 12.25 -19.15
CA ASP A 166 -3.97 11.86 -20.15
C ASP A 166 -2.52 11.89 -19.62
N ALA A 167 -2.25 12.71 -18.61
CA ALA A 167 -0.92 12.85 -18.00
C ALA A 167 -0.56 11.65 -17.09
N VAL A 168 -1.53 11.04 -16.41
CA VAL A 168 -1.29 9.84 -15.58
C VAL A 168 -0.63 8.72 -16.39
N ALA A 169 -1.14 8.46 -17.60
CA ALA A 169 -0.59 7.43 -18.49
C ALA A 169 0.81 7.78 -19.03
N ARG A 170 1.10 9.07 -19.20
CA ARG A 170 2.39 9.58 -19.69
C ARG A 170 3.47 9.70 -18.63
N ALA A 171 3.10 9.82 -17.34
CA ALA A 171 4.05 10.03 -16.25
C ALA A 171 5.17 8.97 -16.25
N ARG A 172 6.42 9.37 -16.00
CA ARG A 172 7.56 8.46 -15.92
C ARG A 172 8.51 8.99 -14.85
N VAL A 173 9.03 8.10 -14.03
CA VAL A 173 10.01 8.48 -13.00
C VAL A 173 11.22 9.14 -13.63
N ASN A 174 11.52 10.36 -13.19
CA ASN A 174 12.77 11.06 -13.45
C ASN A 174 13.63 11.00 -12.18
N ALA A 175 14.50 10.00 -12.11
CA ALA A 175 15.34 9.77 -10.93
C ALA A 175 16.29 10.94 -10.62
N ALA A 176 16.77 11.66 -11.66
CA ALA A 176 17.63 12.82 -11.47
C ALA A 176 16.87 13.98 -10.80
N ALA A 177 15.61 14.24 -11.21
CA ALA A 177 14.77 15.21 -10.54
C ALA A 177 14.40 14.76 -9.12
N ALA A 178 14.09 13.47 -8.92
CA ALA A 178 13.84 12.92 -7.59
C ALA A 178 14.99 13.21 -6.61
N GLU A 179 16.24 12.96 -7.04
CA GLU A 179 17.44 13.26 -6.26
C GLU A 179 17.66 14.77 -6.08
N GLN A 180 17.55 15.56 -7.16
CA GLN A 180 17.73 17.01 -7.13
C GLN A 180 16.79 17.71 -6.14
N TYR A 181 15.53 17.30 -6.10
CA TYR A 181 14.50 17.90 -5.26
C TYR A 181 14.30 17.18 -3.91
N GLY A 182 14.96 16.04 -3.69
CA GLY A 182 14.74 15.22 -2.49
C GLY A 182 13.33 14.65 -2.40
N VAL A 183 12.70 14.33 -3.53
CA VAL A 183 11.36 13.71 -3.59
C VAL A 183 11.51 12.20 -3.60
N GLU A 184 11.28 11.57 -2.45
CA GLU A 184 11.42 10.12 -2.27
C GLU A 184 10.29 9.32 -2.94
N HIS A 185 9.08 9.87 -2.92
CA HIS A 185 7.88 9.25 -3.48
C HIS A 185 6.78 10.25 -3.81
N VAL A 186 5.88 9.87 -4.72
CA VAL A 186 4.71 10.68 -5.11
C VAL A 186 3.56 9.79 -5.57
N SER A 187 2.33 10.16 -5.20
CA SER A 187 1.09 9.61 -5.76
C SER A 187 0.56 10.57 -6.83
N VAL A 188 0.73 10.20 -8.10
CA VAL A 188 0.22 10.96 -9.25
C VAL A 188 -1.15 10.40 -9.61
N PHE A 189 -2.17 11.24 -9.71
CA PHE A 189 -3.52 10.75 -9.99
C PHE A 189 -4.37 11.73 -10.78
N SER A 190 -5.37 11.21 -11.47
CA SER A 190 -6.52 11.98 -11.95
C SER A 190 -7.78 11.56 -11.19
N TRP A 191 -8.75 12.47 -11.07
CA TRP A 191 -9.98 12.25 -10.32
C TRP A 191 -11.21 12.41 -11.21
N ASP A 192 -12.05 11.38 -11.24
CA ASP A 192 -13.39 11.44 -11.82
C ASP A 192 -14.41 11.60 -10.70
N ALA A 193 -15.00 12.79 -10.60
CA ALA A 193 -16.01 13.11 -9.59
C ALA A 193 -17.36 12.42 -9.84
N ALA A 194 -17.68 12.06 -11.09
CA ALA A 194 -18.96 11.41 -11.42
C ALA A 194 -18.97 9.95 -10.94
N THR A 195 -17.81 9.28 -10.99
CA THR A 195 -17.66 7.89 -10.52
C THR A 195 -16.91 7.76 -9.19
N GLN A 196 -16.52 8.88 -8.57
CA GLN A 196 -15.66 8.93 -7.38
C GLN A 196 -14.45 8.00 -7.49
N THR A 197 -13.78 8.03 -8.65
CA THR A 197 -12.67 7.13 -8.96
C THR A 197 -11.41 7.91 -9.25
N ALA A 198 -10.32 7.53 -8.58
CA ALA A 198 -8.98 7.97 -8.94
C ALA A 198 -8.32 6.95 -9.87
N HIS A 199 -7.69 7.43 -10.95
CA HIS A 199 -6.67 6.65 -11.67
C HIS A 199 -5.31 7.16 -11.21
N ALA A 200 -4.58 6.31 -10.49
CA ALA A 200 -3.36 6.68 -9.79
C ALA A 200 -2.15 5.84 -10.23
N ARG A 201 -0.97 6.40 -10.01
CA ARG A 201 0.33 5.73 -10.07
C ARG A 201 1.17 6.22 -8.90
N VAL A 202 1.91 5.33 -8.26
CA VAL A 202 2.75 5.66 -7.12
C VAL A 202 4.20 5.33 -7.46
N PHE A 203 5.03 6.36 -7.47
CA PHE A 203 6.45 6.24 -7.75
C PHE A 203 7.24 6.28 -6.45
N VAL A 204 8.15 5.32 -6.29
CA VAL A 204 8.96 5.08 -5.08
C VAL A 204 10.39 4.66 -5.47
N PRO A 205 11.14 5.47 -6.25
CA PRO A 205 12.44 5.10 -6.82
C PRO A 205 13.49 4.61 -5.81
N GLY A 206 13.41 5.03 -4.55
CA GLY A 206 14.35 4.66 -3.50
C GLY A 206 14.19 3.25 -2.92
N LEU A 207 13.06 2.56 -3.17
CA LEU A 207 12.71 1.31 -2.46
C LEU A 207 12.95 0.03 -3.28
N GLY A 208 13.86 0.08 -4.26
CA GLY A 208 14.20 -1.07 -5.12
C GLY A 208 13.14 -1.43 -6.18
N VAL A 209 11.92 -0.89 -6.05
CA VAL A 209 10.85 -0.96 -7.05
C VAL A 209 10.45 0.46 -7.44
N PRO A 210 10.67 0.92 -8.69
CA PRO A 210 10.46 2.33 -9.04
C PRO A 210 8.99 2.77 -9.07
N GLU A 211 8.07 1.82 -9.28
CA GLU A 211 6.63 2.07 -9.32
C GLU A 211 5.88 0.90 -8.66
N ASP A 212 5.03 1.22 -7.69
CA ASP A 212 4.25 0.21 -6.96
C ASP A 212 2.92 -0.09 -7.68
N PRO A 213 2.54 -1.38 -7.90
CA PRO A 213 1.29 -1.73 -8.59
C PRO A 213 0.00 -1.33 -7.90
N ALA A 214 -0.03 -1.38 -6.56
CA ALA A 214 -1.22 -1.05 -5.78
C ALA A 214 -0.83 -0.64 -4.35
N THR A 215 -0.91 0.65 -4.06
CA THR A 215 -0.40 1.20 -2.81
C THR A 215 -1.55 1.49 -1.85
N GLY A 216 -1.94 0.49 -1.06
CA GLY A 216 -3.08 0.62 -0.13
C GLY A 216 -2.93 1.76 0.89
N SER A 217 -1.70 2.07 1.32
CA SER A 217 -1.41 3.21 2.21
C SER A 217 -1.63 4.57 1.53
N ALA A 218 -1.24 4.71 0.26
CA ALA A 218 -1.55 5.91 -0.53
C ALA A 218 -3.06 6.01 -0.84
N ALA A 219 -3.74 4.89 -1.05
CA ALA A 219 -5.19 4.91 -1.22
C ALA A 219 -5.90 5.44 0.04
N LEU A 220 -5.48 5.02 1.23
CA LEU A 220 -6.01 5.54 2.50
C LEU A 220 -5.80 7.07 2.65
N GLY A 221 -4.59 7.56 2.38
CA GLY A 221 -4.28 8.98 2.49
C GLY A 221 -4.95 9.83 1.40
N LEU A 222 -5.26 9.27 0.23
CA LEU A 222 -5.98 9.97 -0.83
C LEU A 222 -7.37 10.40 -0.35
N GLY A 223 -8.08 9.57 0.43
CA GLY A 223 -9.35 9.97 1.03
C GLY A 223 -9.24 11.20 1.93
N VAL A 224 -8.16 11.29 2.71
CA VAL A 224 -7.85 12.45 3.57
C VAL A 224 -7.62 13.69 2.70
N TRP A 225 -6.83 13.54 1.64
CA TRP A 225 -6.56 14.62 0.69
C TRP A 225 -7.84 15.08 -0.02
N LEU A 226 -8.69 14.16 -0.49
CA LEU A 226 -9.93 14.48 -1.20
C LEU A 226 -10.92 15.27 -0.34
N VAL A 227 -11.04 14.94 0.95
CA VAL A 227 -11.85 15.72 1.92
C VAL A 227 -11.27 17.11 2.12
N ALA A 228 -9.95 17.20 2.40
CA ALA A 228 -9.27 18.48 2.62
C ALA A 228 -9.31 19.41 1.40
N SER A 229 -9.36 18.83 0.20
CA SER A 229 -9.45 19.52 -1.08
C SER A 229 -10.89 19.89 -1.49
N GLY A 230 -11.90 19.52 -0.69
CA GLY A 230 -13.31 19.77 -0.98
C GLY A 230 -13.88 18.94 -2.14
N LEU A 231 -13.19 17.88 -2.57
CA LEU A 231 -13.64 16.97 -3.63
C LEU A 231 -14.51 15.83 -3.10
N LEU A 232 -14.45 15.55 -1.80
CA LEU A 232 -15.40 14.72 -1.07
C LEU A 232 -16.03 15.52 0.08
N PRO A 233 -17.26 15.17 0.52
CA PRO A 233 -17.94 15.81 1.65
C PRO A 233 -17.09 15.88 2.93
N GLY A 234 -17.17 17.02 3.61
CA GLY A 234 -16.51 17.26 4.91
C GLY A 234 -17.24 16.69 6.13
N GLU A 235 -18.33 15.97 5.91
CA GLU A 235 -19.18 15.36 6.94
C GLU A 235 -19.62 13.96 6.51
N GLY A 236 -19.68 13.04 7.47
CA GLY A 236 -20.16 11.67 7.24
C GLY A 236 -19.17 10.78 6.51
N ARG A 237 -19.67 9.67 5.95
CA ARG A 237 -18.86 8.66 5.26
C ARG A 237 -19.02 8.78 3.75
N SER A 238 -17.89 8.86 3.05
CA SER A 238 -17.80 8.83 1.59
C SER A 238 -17.11 7.55 1.12
N GLU A 239 -17.48 7.08 -0.06
CA GLU A 239 -16.84 5.96 -0.75
C GLU A 239 -16.08 6.48 -1.98
N TYR A 240 -14.98 5.83 -2.32
CA TYR A 240 -14.23 6.11 -3.55
C TYR A 240 -13.45 4.88 -3.97
N ALA A 241 -13.06 4.83 -5.24
CA ALA A 241 -12.24 3.77 -5.79
C ALA A 241 -10.89 4.31 -6.25
N VAL A 242 -9.84 3.51 -6.11
CA VAL A 242 -8.53 3.78 -6.70
C VAL A 242 -8.20 2.68 -7.70
N ARG A 243 -7.91 3.07 -8.94
CA ARG A 243 -7.39 2.21 -9.99
C ARG A 243 -5.91 2.50 -10.17
N GLN A 244 -5.07 1.48 -10.01
CA GLN A 244 -3.62 1.63 -10.06
C GLN A 244 -2.98 0.48 -10.86
N GLY A 245 -1.76 0.70 -11.35
CA GLY A 245 -0.92 -0.35 -11.94
C GLY A 245 -1.27 -0.76 -13.37
N VAL A 246 -2.23 -0.07 -14.02
CA VAL A 246 -2.63 -0.36 -15.41
C VAL A 246 -1.44 -0.21 -16.36
N GLU A 247 -0.67 0.86 -16.21
CA GLU A 247 0.48 1.21 -17.06
C GLU A 247 1.62 0.19 -16.98
N ILE A 248 1.74 -0.49 -15.85
CA ILE A 248 2.75 -1.54 -15.62
C ILE A 248 2.16 -2.96 -15.72
N LYS A 249 1.00 -3.10 -16.36
CA LYS A 249 0.31 -4.39 -16.62
C LYS A 249 -0.06 -5.17 -15.35
N ARG A 250 -0.25 -4.46 -14.24
CA ARG A 250 -0.68 -4.98 -12.95
C ARG A 250 -1.95 -4.24 -12.50
N PRO A 251 -3.05 -4.31 -13.27
CA PRO A 251 -4.25 -3.56 -12.96
C PRO A 251 -4.80 -3.97 -11.60
N SER A 252 -5.07 -2.97 -10.77
CA SER A 252 -5.47 -3.13 -9.38
C SER A 252 -6.66 -2.24 -9.07
N SER A 253 -7.58 -2.72 -8.24
CA SER A 253 -8.76 -1.96 -7.80
C SER A 253 -8.86 -1.99 -6.28
N LEU A 254 -8.83 -0.80 -5.68
CA LEU A 254 -8.92 -0.60 -4.24
C LEU A 254 -10.25 0.09 -3.93
N ALA A 255 -11.10 -0.54 -3.12
CA ALA A 255 -12.35 0.05 -2.65
C ALA A 255 -12.09 0.76 -1.33
N CYS A 256 -12.37 2.06 -1.27
CA CYS A 256 -11.95 2.89 -0.15
C CYS A 256 -13.12 3.64 0.46
N THR A 257 -12.97 3.98 1.74
CA THR A 257 -13.91 4.85 2.44
C THR A 257 -13.14 5.89 3.22
N VAL A 258 -13.73 7.07 3.39
CA VAL A 258 -13.24 8.11 4.28
C VAL A 258 -14.41 8.65 5.09
N THR A 259 -14.21 8.79 6.39
CA THR A 259 -15.17 9.44 7.30
C THR A 259 -14.62 10.81 7.65
N ALA A 260 -15.45 11.83 7.53
CA ALA A 260 -15.11 13.21 7.85
C ALA A 260 -16.07 13.81 8.89
N ALA A 261 -15.56 14.76 9.65
CA ALA A 261 -16.33 15.58 10.59
C ALA A 261 -15.69 16.97 10.69
N GLY A 262 -16.49 18.02 10.63
CA GLY A 262 -15.99 19.40 10.70
C GLY A 262 -15.06 19.78 9.56
N GLY A 263 -15.23 19.17 8.37
CA GLY A 263 -14.38 19.44 7.20
C GLY A 263 -13.02 18.74 7.21
N VAL A 264 -12.76 17.86 8.18
CA VAL A 264 -11.51 17.08 8.27
C VAL A 264 -11.80 15.58 8.27
N ALA A 265 -10.91 14.80 7.66
CA ALA A 265 -11.00 13.34 7.73
C ALA A 265 -10.63 12.86 9.14
N VAL A 266 -11.44 11.96 9.68
CA VAL A 266 -11.26 11.34 11.01
C VAL A 266 -10.97 9.84 10.94
N GLY A 267 -11.09 9.23 9.76
CA GLY A 267 -10.67 7.86 9.51
C GLY A 267 -10.81 7.48 8.04
N ALA A 268 -10.05 6.47 7.61
CA ALA A 268 -10.16 5.91 6.26
C ALA A 268 -10.00 4.39 6.29
N THR A 269 -10.60 3.71 5.32
CA THR A 269 -10.43 2.27 5.11
C THR A 269 -10.08 1.99 3.66
N VAL A 270 -9.33 0.91 3.43
CA VAL A 270 -9.05 0.36 2.11
C VAL A 270 -9.37 -1.12 2.11
N ALA A 271 -10.04 -1.58 1.06
CA ALA A 271 -10.48 -2.96 0.89
C ALA A 271 -10.04 -3.52 -0.45
N GLY A 272 -9.77 -4.83 -0.47
CA GLY A 272 -9.33 -5.53 -1.65
C GLY A 272 -9.45 -7.04 -1.56
N HIS A 273 -9.59 -7.66 -2.73
CA HIS A 273 -9.49 -9.11 -2.88
C HIS A 273 -8.03 -9.57 -2.88
N VAL A 274 -7.81 -10.83 -2.50
CA VAL A 274 -6.51 -11.49 -2.48
C VAL A 274 -6.61 -12.80 -3.24
N MET A 275 -5.85 -12.91 -4.32
CA MET A 275 -5.84 -14.08 -5.18
C MET A 275 -4.58 -14.93 -4.96
N PRO A 276 -4.68 -16.18 -4.46
CA PRO A 276 -3.53 -17.08 -4.43
C PRO A 276 -2.99 -17.41 -5.82
N VAL A 277 -1.66 -17.37 -5.97
CA VAL A 277 -0.97 -17.60 -7.25
C VAL A 277 -0.09 -18.85 -7.20
N ALA A 278 0.75 -18.95 -6.17
CA ALA A 278 1.68 -20.06 -6.00
C ALA A 278 1.88 -20.39 -4.52
N ARG A 279 2.30 -21.61 -4.23
CA ARG A 279 2.72 -22.03 -2.88
C ARG A 279 3.89 -22.98 -2.97
N GLY A 280 4.75 -22.98 -1.96
CA GLY A 280 5.90 -23.86 -1.93
C GLY A 280 6.70 -23.76 -0.64
N GLU A 281 7.92 -24.25 -0.72
CA GLU A 281 8.92 -24.17 0.33
C GLU A 281 10.14 -23.41 -0.17
N ILE A 282 10.72 -22.57 0.68
CA ILE A 282 11.96 -21.83 0.40
C ILE A 282 13.04 -22.21 1.41
N ALA A 283 14.28 -22.35 0.96
CA ALA A 283 15.41 -22.67 1.83
C ALA A 283 15.67 -21.53 2.81
N VAL A 284 15.95 -21.85 4.07
CA VAL A 284 16.35 -20.86 5.07
C VAL A 284 17.79 -20.40 4.76
N PRO A 285 18.05 -19.09 4.58
CA PRO A 285 19.40 -18.59 4.35
C PRO A 285 20.27 -18.82 5.58
N PRO A 286 21.59 -19.02 5.41
CA PRO A 286 22.51 -19.15 6.54
C PRO A 286 22.47 -17.87 7.41
N PHE A 287 22.60 -18.03 8.72
CA PHE A 287 22.81 -16.88 9.60
C PHE A 287 24.27 -16.43 9.46
N VAL A 288 24.46 -15.24 8.92
CA VAL A 288 25.78 -14.58 8.78
C VAL A 288 25.82 -13.45 9.79
N GLY A 289 26.05 -13.82 11.06
CA GLY A 289 26.26 -12.87 12.16
C GLY A 289 27.70 -12.42 12.25
#